data_AF-X1NZV0-F1
#
_entry.id   AF-X1NZV0-F1
#
_cell.length_a   1.000
_cell.length_b   1.000
_cell.length_c   1.000
_cell.angle_alpha   90.00
_cell.angle_beta   90.00
_cell.angle_gamma   90.00
#
_symmetry.space_group_name_H-M   'P 1'
#
loop_
_entity.id
_entity.type
_entity.pdbx_description
1 polymer ?
#
loop_
_entity_poly.entity_id
_entity_poly.type
_entity_poly.pdbx_seq_one_letter_code
_entity_poly.pdbx_strand_id
1 'polypeptide(L)' 'VALRKAGYSPEISGRGILINGILDNSPAKNKLLPGDVIIKIDEQPVHTLEEFFHYINIIFLIYVQ' A
#
# COMPACT_ATOMS: atom_id res chain seq x y z
N VAL A 1 11.59 -5.02 -1.31
CA VAL A 1 12.35 -5.45 -0.10
C VAL A 1 13.79 -5.78 -0.45
N ALA A 2 14.74 -5.61 0.48
CA ALA A 2 16.18 -5.83 0.25
C ALA A 2 16.51 -7.23 -0.31
N LEU A 3 15.76 -8.26 0.09
CA LEU A 3 15.94 -9.64 -0.38
C LEU A 3 15.72 -9.80 -1.89
N ARG A 4 14.67 -9.19 -2.45
CA ARG A 4 14.43 -9.19 -3.91
C ARG A 4 15.54 -8.46 -4.67
N LYS A 5 16.05 -7.36 -4.11
CA LYS A 5 17.18 -6.60 -4.70
C LYS A 5 18.48 -7.41 -4.68
N ALA A 6 18.62 -8.34 -3.74
CA ALA A 6 19.73 -9.28 -3.64
C ALA A 6 19.54 -10.59 -4.44
N GLY A 7 18.49 -10.70 -5.26
CA GLY A 7 18.23 -11.88 -6.10
C GLY A 7 17.49 -13.03 -5.40
N TYR A 8 17.06 -12.85 -4.15
CA TYR A 8 16.21 -13.81 -3.46
C TYR A 8 14.73 -13.57 -3.81
N SER A 9 14.00 -14.65 -4.05
CA SER A 9 12.54 -14.64 -4.23
C SER A 9 11.85 -15.19 -2.98
N PRO A 10 11.77 -14.43 -1.87
CA PRO A 10 11.04 -14.88 -0.69
C PRO A 10 9.56 -15.04 -1.04
N GLU A 11 8.94 -16.09 -0.49
CA GLU A 11 7.50 -16.25 -0.54
C GLU A 11 6.85 -15.10 0.23
N ILE A 12 5.99 -14.34 -0.45
CA ILE A 12 5.23 -13.27 0.18
C ILE A 12 4.01 -13.91 0.83
N SER A 13 4.09 -14.16 2.13
CA SER A 13 2.97 -14.68 2.93
C SER A 13 2.02 -13.57 3.41
N GLY A 14 2.38 -12.29 3.23
CA GLY A 14 1.56 -11.14 3.58
C GLY A 14 0.32 -11.03 2.69
N ARG A 15 -0.87 -10.97 3.30
CA ARG A 15 -2.15 -10.87 2.59
C ARG A 15 -2.56 -9.43 2.22
N GLY A 16 -1.66 -8.46 2.35
CA GLY A 16 -1.93 -7.04 2.11
C GLY A 16 -1.26 -6.14 3.16
N ILE A 17 -1.69 -4.89 3.22
CA ILE A 17 -1.14 -3.86 4.13
C ILE A 17 -2.13 -3.57 5.25
N LEU A 18 -1.72 -3.84 6.50
CA LEU A 18 -2.54 -3.55 7.68
C LEU A 18 -2.55 -2.04 7.98
N ILE A 19 -3.74 -1.48 8.14
CA ILE A 19 -3.94 -0.11 8.61
C ILE A 19 -3.81 -0.11 10.13
N ASN A 20 -2.73 0.49 10.64
CA ASN A 20 -2.54 0.62 12.09
C ASN A 20 -3.16 1.91 12.68
N GLY A 21 -3.45 2.90 11.85
CA GLY A 21 -3.93 4.21 12.28
C GLY A 21 -4.31 5.10 11.11
N ILE A 22 -5.13 6.12 11.38
CA ILE A 22 -5.59 7.08 10.36
C ILE A 22 -5.41 8.49 10.92
N LEU A 23 -4.75 9.33 10.14
CA LEU A 23 -4.58 10.74 10.48
C LEU A 23 -5.91 11.48 10.35
N ASP A 24 -6.21 12.35 11.32
CA ASP A 24 -7.49 13.08 11.37
C ASP A 24 -7.74 13.99 10.17
N ASN A 25 -6.68 14.55 9.59
CA ASN A 25 -6.74 15.43 8.42
C ASN A 25 -6.59 14.68 7.07
N SER A 26 -6.71 13.35 7.06
CA SER A 26 -6.53 12.56 5.84
C SER A 26 -7.85 12.30 5.09
N PRO A 27 -7.82 12.13 3.76
CA PRO A 27 -8.97 11.68 2.98
C PRO A 27 -9.51 10.30 3.36
N ALA A 28 -8.72 9.52 4.11
CA ALA A 28 -9.07 8.19 4.60
C ALA A 28 -9.92 8.24 5.89
N LYS A 29 -10.00 9.38 6.56
CA LYS A 29 -10.84 9.55 7.75
C LYS A 29 -12.30 9.21 7.43
N ASN A 30 -12.92 8.42 8.31
CA ASN A 30 -14.30 7.92 8.18
C ASN A 30 -14.57 7.01 6.97
N LYS A 31 -13.54 6.64 6.19
CA LYS A 31 -13.65 5.69 5.07
C LYS A 31 -12.98 4.35 5.37
N LEU A 32 -11.91 4.40 6.15
CA LEU A 32 -11.14 3.25 6.60
C LEU A 32 -11.09 3.25 8.12
N LEU A 33 -10.69 2.13 8.70
CA LEU A 33 -10.49 1.95 10.13
C LEU A 33 -9.16 1.24 10.43
N PRO A 34 -8.55 1.50 11.60
CA PRO A 34 -7.48 0.65 12.10
C PRO A 34 -7.95 -0.81 12.19
N GLY A 35 -7.14 -1.73 11.70
CA GLY A 35 -7.48 -3.15 11.56
C GLY A 35 -7.89 -3.57 10.15
N ASP A 36 -8.26 -2.62 9.28
CA ASP A 36 -8.49 -2.92 7.87
C ASP A 36 -7.21 -3.36 7.17
N VAL A 37 -7.35 -4.22 6.16
CA VAL A 37 -6.23 -4.70 5.34
C VAL A 37 -6.44 -4.24 3.90
N ILE A 38 -5.51 -3.43 3.39
CA ILE A 38 -5.48 -3.00 2.00
C ILE A 38 -4.92 -4.14 1.15
N ILE A 39 -5.75 -4.67 0.25
CA ILE A 39 -5.38 -5.75 -0.67
C ILE A 39 -5.21 -5.29 -2.12
N LYS A 40 -5.75 -4.11 -2.47
CA LYS A 40 -5.68 -3.53 -3.82
C LYS A 40 -5.81 -2.00 -3.80
N ILE A 41 -5.27 -1.36 -4.83
CA ILE A 41 -5.41 0.08 -5.13
C ILE A 41 -5.70 0.20 -6.63
N ASP A 42 -6.77 0.90 -7.03
CA ASP A 42 -7.18 1.06 -8.44
C ASP A 42 -7.17 -0.26 -9.24
N GLU A 43 -7.82 -1.28 -8.67
CA GLU A 43 -7.87 -2.65 -9.21
C GLU A 43 -6.51 -3.39 -9.32
N GLN A 44 -5.40 -2.79 -8.88
CA GLN A 44 -4.10 -3.44 -8.82
C GLN A 44 -3.88 -4.09 -7.45
N PRO A 45 -3.56 -5.40 -7.38
CA PRO A 45 -3.26 -6.06 -6.11
C PRO A 45 -2.00 -5.49 -5.47
N VAL A 46 -2.00 -5.41 -4.13
CA VAL A 46 -0.87 -4.90 -3.34
C VAL A 46 -0.52 -5.88 -2.24
N HIS A 47 0.74 -6.28 -2.18
CA HIS A 47 1.23 -7.24 -1.19
C HIS A 47 2.36 -6.68 -0.32
N THR A 48 3.03 -5.62 -0.78
CA THR A 48 4.16 -5.02 -0.07
C THR A 48 4.02 -3.51 0.09
N LEU A 49 4.68 -2.96 1.12
CA LEU A 49 4.71 -1.51 1.33
C LEU A 49 5.38 -0.77 0.15
N GLU A 50 6.36 -1.39 -0.51
CA GLU A 50 7.03 -0.80 -1.68
C GLU A 50 6.05 -0.65 -2.86
N GLU A 51 5.22 -1.66 -3.12
CA GLU A 51 4.13 -1.59 -4.11
C GLU A 51 3.08 -0.54 -3.71
N PHE A 52 2.67 -0.51 -2.44
CA PHE A 52 1.72 0.49 -1.93
C PHE A 52 2.19 1.93 -2.23
N PHE A 53 3.44 2.25 -1.85
CA PHE A 53 4.00 3.58 -2.10
C PHE A 53 4.20 3.87 -3.58
N HIS A 54 4.56 2.86 -4.39
CA HIS A 54 4.67 2.99 -5.83
C HIS A 54 3.34 3.44 -6.45
N TYR A 55 2.23 2.76 -6.13
CA TYR A 55 0.92 3.10 -6.67
C TYR A 55 0.41 4.46 -6.17
N ILE A 56 0.50 4.74 -4.88
CA ILE A 56 0.05 6.03 -4.32
C ILE A 56 0.85 7.20 -4.90
N ASN A 57 2.17 7.05 -5.08
CA ASN A 57 3.00 8.10 -5.65
C ASN A 57 2.65 8.35 -7.12
N ILE A 58 2.46 7.29 -7.92
CA ILE A 58 2.02 7.42 -9.31
C ILE A 58 0.68 8.13 -9.42
N ILE A 59 -0.31 7.73 -8.62
CA ILE A 59 -1.62 8.37 -8.59
C ILE A 59 -1.45 9.86 -8.26
N PHE A 60 -0.70 10.20 -7.20
CA PHE A 60 -0.47 11.61 -6.85
C PHE A 60 0.16 12.41 -8.00
N LEU A 61 1.11 11.84 -8.74
CA LEU A 61 1.74 12.50 -9.89
C LEU A 61 0.77 12.70 -11.07
N ILE A 62 -0.09 11.72 -11.37
CA ILE A 62 -1.09 11.82 -12.45
C ILE A 62 -2.13 12.91 -12.16
N TYR A 63 -2.53 13.08 -10.90
CA TYR A 63 -3.54 14.06 -10.51
C TYR A 63 -2.98 15.49 -10.30
N VAL A 64 -1.66 15.68 -10.33
CA VAL A 64 -0.98 16.98 -10.11
C VAL A 64 -0.38 17.54 -11.41
N GLN A 65 -0.72 16.97 -12.56
CA GLN A 65 -0.30 17.44 -13.89
C GLN A 65 -1.43 18.13 -14.66
#